data_AF-A0A816H5E7-F1
#
_entry.id   AF-A0A816H5E7-F1
#
_cell.length_a   1.000
_cell.length_b   1.000
_cell.length_c   1.000
_cell.angle_alpha   90.00
_cell.angle_beta   90.00
_cell.angle_gamma   90.00
#
_symmetry.space_group_name_H-M   'P 1'
#
loop_
_entity.id
_entity.type
_entity.pdbx_description
1 polymer ?
#
loop_
_entity_poly.entity_id
_entity_poly.type
_entity_poly.pdbx_seq_one_letter_code
_entity_poly.pdbx_strand_id
1 'polypeptide(L)'
;MTSINSLTTTLMPIYILIILSWFNHLTMSEVCTPDVCNKHGTCIPNNSNSFTCKCDAGFVGSTCNQELDECASNPCLNNGTCTDLENGFLCRCPPEWNGTVCAEPK
;
A
#
# COMPACT_ATOMS: atom_id res chain seq x y z
N MET A 1 -33.46 3.69 60.03
CA MET A 1 -32.46 2.63 59.74
C MET A 1 -33.22 1.54 59.00
N THR A 2 -32.99 1.19 57.75
CA THR A 2 -31.82 1.28 56.87
C THR A 2 -32.29 1.53 55.44
N SER A 3 -31.67 2.54 54.80
CA SER A 3 -31.67 2.73 53.36
C SER A 3 -30.60 1.83 52.77
N ILE A 4 -30.92 1.00 51.77
CA ILE A 4 -30.00 0.59 50.69
C ILE A 4 -30.79 0.25 49.42
N ASN A 5 -31.01 1.30 48.64
CA ASN A 5 -30.98 1.38 47.18
C ASN A 5 -31.06 0.08 46.35
N SER A 6 -32.16 -0.07 45.63
CA SER A 6 -32.23 -0.84 44.38
C SER A 6 -31.26 -0.26 43.34
N LEU A 7 -30.06 -0.80 43.24
CA LEU A 7 -29.04 -0.42 42.25
C LEU A 7 -28.76 -1.56 41.26
N THR A 8 -29.78 -2.09 40.58
CA THR A 8 -29.57 -3.19 39.62
C THR A 8 -30.07 -2.97 38.19
N THR A 9 -30.65 -1.83 37.80
CA THR A 9 -31.31 -1.79 36.46
C THR A 9 -31.23 -0.50 35.62
N THR A 10 -30.41 0.51 35.91
CA THR A 10 -30.36 1.73 35.04
C THR A 10 -28.99 2.24 34.61
N LEU A 11 -27.87 1.56 34.90
CA LEU A 11 -26.54 1.99 34.44
C LEU A 11 -25.94 1.18 33.29
N MET A 12 -26.63 0.16 32.78
CA MET A 12 -26.13 -0.64 31.65
C MET A 12 -26.37 -0.11 30.23
N PRO A 13 -27.34 0.78 29.90
CA PRO A 13 -27.52 1.19 28.50
C PRO A 13 -26.58 2.30 28.03
N ILE A 14 -26.11 3.16 28.94
CA ILE A 14 -25.18 4.25 28.57
C ILE A 14 -23.77 3.68 28.37
N TYR A 15 -23.32 2.78 29.26
CA TYR A 15 -22.02 2.11 29.11
C TYR A 15 -21.93 1.36 27.77
N ILE A 16 -22.99 0.66 27.34
CA ILE A 16 -23.07 -0.04 26.05
C ILE A 16 -22.92 0.90 24.84
N LEU A 17 -23.45 2.13 24.86
CA LEU A 17 -23.27 3.09 23.75
C LEU A 17 -21.85 3.68 23.69
N ILE A 18 -21.19 3.83 24.84
CA ILE A 18 -19.76 4.18 24.89
C ILE A 18 -18.96 2.98 24.38
N ILE A 19 -19.23 1.74 24.81
CA ILE A 19 -18.47 0.62 24.23
C ILE A 19 -18.77 0.43 22.74
N LEU A 20 -19.97 0.68 22.21
CA LEU A 20 -20.25 0.61 20.76
C LEU A 20 -19.60 1.74 19.93
N SER A 21 -19.31 2.89 20.55
CA SER A 21 -18.49 3.96 19.94
C SER A 21 -16.98 3.79 20.18
N TRP A 22 -16.58 2.86 21.06
CA TRP A 22 -15.19 2.42 21.27
C TRP A 22 -14.91 1.05 20.60
N PHE A 23 -15.94 0.30 20.21
CA PHE A 23 -15.91 -0.95 19.42
C PHE A 23 -15.96 -0.68 17.91
N ASN A 24 -16.07 0.58 17.49
CA ASN A 24 -15.73 0.98 16.12
C ASN A 24 -14.27 1.44 15.98
N HIS A 25 -13.50 1.40 17.07
CA HIS A 25 -12.09 1.78 17.10
C HIS A 25 -11.19 0.58 17.47
N LEU A 26 -11.45 -0.59 16.89
CA LEU A 26 -10.67 -1.82 17.13
C LEU A 26 -10.26 -2.53 15.83
N THR A 27 -10.04 -1.83 14.72
CA THR A 27 -9.68 -2.51 13.46
C THR A 27 -8.50 -1.91 12.69
N MET A 28 -7.86 -0.85 13.18
CA MET A 28 -6.56 -0.44 12.63
C MET A 28 -5.47 -1.18 13.40
N SER A 29 -4.85 -2.16 12.76
CA SER A 29 -3.62 -2.75 13.28
C SER A 29 -2.64 -1.59 13.54
N GLU A 30 -2.14 -1.44 14.76
CA GLU A 30 -1.31 -0.30 15.19
C GLU A 30 -0.12 -0.06 14.25
N VAL A 31 0.36 -1.11 13.59
CA VAL A 31 1.46 -1.09 12.63
C VAL A 31 1.08 -0.67 11.21
N CYS A 32 -0.21 -0.68 10.87
CA CYS A 32 -0.74 -0.26 9.57
C CYS A 32 -1.43 1.10 9.69
N THR A 33 -0.66 2.17 9.56
CA THR A 33 -1.20 3.53 9.40
C THR A 33 -1.54 3.80 7.93
N PRO A 34 -2.42 4.79 7.62
CA PRO A 34 -2.93 5.01 6.26
C PRO A 34 -1.86 5.18 5.18
N ASP A 35 -0.73 5.79 5.50
CA ASP A 35 0.32 6.14 4.54
C ASP A 35 1.61 5.32 4.72
N VAL A 36 1.60 4.27 5.54
CA VAL A 36 2.83 3.47 5.82
C VAL A 36 3.43 2.84 4.56
N CYS A 37 2.60 2.55 3.54
CA CYS A 37 3.01 2.05 2.24
C CYS A 37 2.97 3.12 1.13
N ASN A 38 3.11 4.40 1.49
CA ASN A 38 3.18 5.56 0.57
C ASN A 38 2.04 5.65 -0.46
N LYS A 39 0.87 5.07 -0.19
CA LYS A 39 -0.29 4.96 -1.12
C LYS A 39 -0.02 4.12 -2.38
N HIS A 40 1.15 3.49 -2.48
CA HIS A 40 1.56 2.62 -3.58
C HIS A 40 1.65 1.17 -3.12
N GLY A 41 0.79 0.78 -2.18
CA GLY A 41 0.75 -0.58 -1.68
C GLY A 41 -0.26 -0.82 -0.57
N THR A 42 -0.45 -2.10 -0.28
CA THR A 42 -1.32 -2.58 0.79
C THR A 42 -0.49 -2.99 2.01
N CYS A 43 -0.82 -2.45 3.19
CA CYS A 43 -0.20 -2.86 4.44
C CYS A 43 -0.75 -4.22 4.92
N ILE A 44 0.16 -5.15 5.22
CA ILE A 44 -0.14 -6.48 5.76
C ILE A 44 0.49 -6.57 7.15
N PRO A 45 -0.30 -6.61 8.24
CA PRO A 45 0.24 -6.76 9.59
C PRO A 45 0.72 -8.20 9.84
N ASN A 46 1.82 -8.34 10.57
CA ASN A 46 2.41 -9.62 10.98
C ASN A 46 2.23 -9.86 12.49
N ASN A 47 2.45 -11.11 12.93
CA ASN A 47 2.24 -11.53 14.33
C ASN A 47 3.25 -10.95 15.36
N SER A 48 4.24 -10.16 14.92
CA SER A 48 5.38 -9.71 15.75
C SER A 48 5.44 -8.18 15.90
N ASN A 49 4.30 -7.49 15.94
CA ASN A 49 4.24 -6.02 15.90
C ASN A 49 5.06 -5.43 14.74
N SER A 50 5.06 -6.11 13.60
CA SER A 50 5.68 -5.64 12.36
C SER A 50 4.65 -5.65 11.23
N PHE A 51 4.97 -4.98 10.14
CA PHE A 51 4.16 -4.97 8.93
C PHE A 51 5.02 -5.31 7.71
N THR A 52 4.35 -5.69 6.64
CA THR A 52 4.92 -5.84 5.31
C THR A 52 4.06 -5.04 4.35
N CYS A 53 4.67 -4.18 3.55
CA CYS A 53 3.96 -3.56 2.44
C CYS A 53 4.00 -4.48 1.22
N LYS A 54 2.82 -4.82 0.69
CA LYS A 54 2.70 -5.37 -0.66
C LYS A 54 2.56 -4.21 -1.62
N CYS A 55 3.64 -3.87 -2.32
CA CYS A 55 3.62 -2.75 -3.26
C CYS A 55 2.77 -3.04 -4.49
N ASP A 56 2.18 -1.99 -5.01
CA ASP A 56 1.54 -1.99 -6.32
C ASP A 56 2.62 -2.14 -7.40
N ALA A 57 2.20 -2.53 -8.60
CA ALA A 57 3.12 -2.69 -9.71
C ALA A 57 3.79 -1.33 -10.07
N GLY A 58 5.09 -1.33 -10.37
CA GLY A 58 5.90 -0.12 -10.57
C GLY A 58 6.48 0.49 -9.30
N PHE A 59 6.26 -0.10 -8.11
CA PHE A 59 6.83 0.41 -6.86
C PHE A 59 7.57 -0.67 -6.06
N VAL A 60 8.64 -0.25 -5.41
CA VAL A 60 9.54 -1.10 -4.62
C VAL A 60 9.98 -0.44 -3.31
N GLY A 61 10.72 -1.19 -2.49
CA GLY A 61 11.15 -0.80 -1.15
C GLY A 61 10.23 -1.31 -0.05
N SER A 62 10.69 -1.27 1.20
CA SER A 62 9.95 -1.80 2.35
C SER A 62 8.63 -1.07 2.63
N THR A 63 8.51 0.16 2.13
CA THR A 63 7.33 1.03 2.28
C THR A 63 6.77 1.49 0.94
N CYS A 64 7.17 0.89 -0.19
CA CYS A 64 6.73 1.30 -1.53
C CYS A 64 6.99 2.78 -1.84
N ASN A 65 8.13 3.30 -1.35
CA ASN A 65 8.50 4.71 -1.49
C ASN A 65 9.40 4.98 -2.71
N GLN A 66 9.72 3.94 -3.47
CA GLN A 66 10.59 4.02 -4.63
C GLN A 66 9.78 3.54 -5.83
N GLU A 67 9.71 4.37 -6.85
CA GLU A 67 9.24 3.97 -8.17
C GLU A 67 10.34 3.08 -8.81
N LEU A 68 9.92 2.04 -9.53
CA LEU A 68 10.80 1.06 -10.12
C LEU A 68 11.33 1.58 -11.45
N ASP A 69 12.62 1.91 -11.53
CA ASP A 69 13.26 2.26 -12.80
C ASP A 69 13.28 1.06 -13.77
N GLU A 70 12.32 1.01 -14.69
CA GLU A 70 12.22 -0.07 -15.67
C GLU A 70 13.30 0.04 -16.76
N CYS A 71 13.94 1.20 -16.89
CA CYS A 71 15.07 1.42 -17.78
C CYS A 71 16.40 0.91 -17.21
N ALA A 72 16.51 0.61 -15.91
CA ALA A 72 17.75 0.17 -15.26
C ALA A 72 18.38 -1.08 -15.90
N SER A 73 17.56 -1.95 -16.49
CA SER A 73 18.02 -3.16 -17.20
C SER A 73 18.50 -2.92 -18.63
N ASN A 74 18.41 -1.68 -19.13
CA ASN A 74 18.62 -1.28 -20.52
C ASN A 74 17.80 -2.14 -21.52
N PRO A 75 16.46 -2.11 -21.43
CA PRO A 75 15.60 -2.98 -22.25
C PRO A 75 15.59 -2.60 -23.74
N CYS A 76 15.92 -1.36 -24.08
CA CYS A 76 15.89 -0.87 -25.47
C CYS A 76 17.15 -1.28 -26.24
N LEU A 77 16.97 -2.17 -27.21
CA LEU A 77 18.04 -2.68 -28.05
C LEU A 77 18.41 -1.70 -29.16
N ASN A 78 19.50 -2.03 -29.87
CA ASN A 78 19.93 -1.34 -31.09
C ASN A 78 20.04 0.18 -30.94
N ASN A 79 20.56 0.62 -29.78
CA ASN A 79 20.77 2.02 -29.47
C ASN A 79 19.45 2.83 -29.37
N GLY A 80 18.34 2.16 -29.04
CA GLY A 80 17.08 2.80 -28.69
C GLY A 80 17.18 3.61 -27.39
N THR A 81 16.42 4.71 -27.31
CA THR A 81 16.35 5.53 -26.09
C THR A 81 15.26 4.98 -25.17
N CYS A 82 15.60 4.63 -23.93
CA CYS A 82 14.62 4.23 -22.92
C CYS A 82 14.06 5.46 -22.20
N THR A 83 12.74 5.47 -21.99
CA THR A 83 12.05 6.41 -21.11
C THR A 83 11.30 5.60 -20.07
N ASP A 84 11.63 5.87 -18.81
CA ASP A 84 11.01 5.29 -17.63
C ASP A 84 9.59 5.84 -17.46
N LEU A 85 8.63 4.99 -17.08
CA LEU A 85 7.21 5.32 -16.92
C LEU A 85 6.67 4.59 -15.70
N GLU A 86 5.59 5.08 -15.07
CA GLU A 86 4.99 4.36 -13.96
C GLU A 86 4.57 2.93 -14.38
N ASN A 87 5.22 1.92 -13.78
CA ASN A 87 4.98 0.50 -14.04
C ASN A 87 5.25 0.08 -15.50
N GLY A 88 6.25 0.66 -16.15
CA GLY A 88 6.65 0.28 -17.49
C GLY A 88 7.69 1.17 -18.14
N PHE A 89 8.01 0.90 -19.40
CA PHE A 89 8.98 1.71 -20.14
C PHE A 89 8.54 1.91 -21.58
N LEU A 90 9.10 2.96 -22.19
CA LEU A 90 8.95 3.24 -23.62
C LEU A 90 10.32 3.26 -24.29
N CYS A 91 10.49 2.42 -25.31
CA CYS A 91 11.64 2.49 -26.19
C CYS A 91 11.35 3.33 -27.43
N ARG A 92 12.12 4.41 -27.61
CA ARG A 92 12.14 5.16 -28.86
C ARG A 92 13.19 4.56 -29.79
N CYS A 93 12.71 3.86 -30.80
CA CYS A 93 13.58 3.14 -31.74
C CYS A 93 14.20 4.06 -32.80
N PRO A 94 15.44 3.76 -33.25
CA PRO A 94 16.03 4.41 -34.41
C PRO A 94 15.28 4.12 -35.72
N PRO A 95 15.62 4.82 -36.83
CA PRO A 95 14.93 4.69 -38.11
C PRO A 95 14.77 3.25 -38.62
N GLU A 96 15.79 2.41 -38.47
CA GLU A 96 15.82 1.03 -39.02
C GLU A 96 15.21 -0.03 -38.09
N TRP A 97 14.73 0.33 -36.90
CA TRP A 97 14.23 -0.63 -35.91
C TRP A 97 12.79 -0.32 -35.45
N ASN A 98 12.05 -1.36 -35.07
CA ASN A 98 10.70 -1.32 -34.50
C ASN A 98 10.52 -2.40 -33.38
N GLY A 99 9.29 -2.53 -32.89
CA GLY A 99 8.94 -3.37 -31.75
C GLY A 99 9.07 -2.63 -30.41
N THR A 100 8.55 -3.24 -29.34
CA THR A 100 8.51 -2.64 -27.99
C THR A 100 9.90 -2.40 -27.39
N VAL A 101 10.88 -3.19 -27.80
CA VAL A 101 12.27 -3.15 -27.34
C VAL A 101 13.27 -2.86 -28.46
N CYS A 102 12.81 -2.41 -29.63
CA CYS A 102 13.65 -2.12 -30.80
C CYS A 102 14.46 -3.32 -31.32
N ALA A 103 13.94 -4.54 -31.16
CA ALA A 103 14.61 -5.78 -31.55
C ALA A 103 14.41 -6.15 -33.03
N GLU A 104 13.36 -5.60 -33.65
CA GLU A 104 12.91 -5.99 -34.98
C GLU A 104 13.34 -4.94 -36.02
N PRO A 105 13.84 -5.35 -37.19
CA PRO A 105 14.12 -4.43 -38.28
C PRO A 105 12.81 -3.93 -38.92
N LYS A 106 12.83 -2.70 -39.45
CA LYS A 106 11.73 -2.17 -40.26
C LYS A 106 11.73 -2.69 -41.70
#